data_AF-A0A6L7F346-F1
#
_entry.id   AF-A0A6L7F346-F1
#
_cell.length_a   1.000
_cell.length_b   1.000
_cell.length_c   1.000
_cell.angle_alpha   90.00
_cell.angle_beta   90.00
_cell.angle_gamma   90.00
#
_symmetry.space_group_name_H-M   'P 1'
#
loop_
_entity.id
_entity.type
_entity.pdbx_description
1 polymer ?
#
loop_
_entity_poly.entity_id
_entity_poly.type
_entity_poly.pdbx_seq_one_letter_code
_entity_poly.pdbx_strand_id
1 'polypeptide(L)'
;MGHYHCIVNLTRRSVLVPMDAGALDKLAEFGVQSGGPAAALLLLLGSERWCGDRIAVVGYEGRPGDLSPEVVAETGLDGTCYYDTASMSCAGELTRDTIERHGVARMEARDFEGRTHWRCQADVVVRPAGVDVAVVNLDRHEALDPAQLGDSRDLHLAAAYGGYGGTTTGLTALLAASIRGGSRGGGDFRGSGALMGSWAGDHIAAVPFRTSEGFTDISAQLRTALAHAGVGDYAADDDGTVIRSRPPWEVAGQGGA
;
A
#
# COMPACT_ATOMS: atom_id res chain seq x y z
N MET A 1 18.36 -11.61 -7.41
CA MET A 1 17.68 -11.48 -6.10
C MET A 1 16.64 -10.39 -6.24
N GLY A 2 15.43 -10.58 -5.73
CA GLY A 2 14.37 -9.55 -5.78
C GLY A 2 14.72 -8.37 -4.89
N HIS A 3 14.47 -7.16 -5.36
CA HIS A 3 14.77 -5.93 -4.62
C HIS A 3 13.54 -5.59 -3.77
N TYR A 4 13.72 -5.52 -2.46
CA TYR A 4 12.65 -5.23 -1.51
C TYR A 4 12.41 -3.73 -1.41
N HIS A 5 11.15 -3.36 -1.26
CA HIS A 5 10.76 -2.00 -0.89
C HIS A 5 10.52 -1.94 0.62
N CYS A 6 10.42 -0.73 1.16
CA CYS A 6 9.99 -0.47 2.53
C CYS A 6 8.94 0.64 2.50
N ILE A 7 7.96 0.59 3.40
CA ILE A 7 7.04 1.70 3.64
C ILE A 7 7.67 2.58 4.70
N VAL A 8 7.83 3.86 4.40
CA VAL A 8 8.50 4.82 5.27
C VAL A 8 7.51 5.91 5.66
N ASN A 9 7.39 6.15 6.96
CA ASN A 9 6.78 7.35 7.50
C ASN A 9 7.89 8.36 7.80
N LEU A 10 7.96 9.39 6.96
CA LEU A 10 8.99 10.42 7.00
C LEU A 10 8.81 11.35 8.20
N THR A 11 7.55 11.68 8.54
CA THR A 11 7.22 12.52 9.70
C THR A 11 7.70 11.87 11.01
N ARG A 12 7.48 10.57 11.14
CA ARG A 12 7.80 9.81 12.36
C ARG A 12 9.20 9.22 12.35
N ARG A 13 9.90 9.28 11.21
CA ARG A 13 11.20 8.62 10.99
C ARG A 13 11.13 7.14 11.34
N SER A 14 10.11 6.46 10.82
CA SER A 14 9.89 5.03 11.04
C SER A 14 9.74 4.27 9.75
N VAL A 15 10.22 3.03 9.73
CA VAL A 15 10.22 2.16 8.56
C VAL A 15 9.54 0.84 8.84
N LEU A 16 8.70 0.42 7.91
CA LEU A 16 8.09 -0.88 7.83
C LEU A 16 8.79 -1.64 6.70
N VAL A 17 9.59 -2.63 7.07
CA VAL A 17 10.16 -3.59 6.14
C VAL A 17 9.16 -4.76 6.02
N PRO A 18 8.76 -5.20 4.82
CA PRO A 18 7.78 -6.28 4.64
C PRO A 18 8.08 -7.53 5.44
N MET A 19 9.36 -7.90 5.52
CA MET A 19 9.83 -9.08 6.23
C MET A 19 9.53 -9.02 7.73
N ASP A 20 9.54 -7.82 8.33
CA ASP A 20 9.17 -7.64 9.73
C ASP A 20 7.68 -7.93 9.96
N ALA A 21 6.84 -7.79 8.94
CA ALA A 21 5.42 -8.10 8.96
C ALA A 21 5.11 -9.50 8.40
N GLY A 22 6.14 -10.34 8.18
CA GLY A 22 5.97 -11.68 7.64
C GLY A 22 5.52 -11.76 6.18
N ALA A 23 5.79 -10.70 5.41
CA ALA A 23 5.60 -10.64 3.96
C ALA A 23 6.97 -10.67 3.25
N LEU A 24 7.08 -11.40 2.14
CA LEU A 24 8.32 -11.52 1.35
C LEU A 24 8.25 -10.73 0.04
N ASP A 25 7.39 -9.71 0.00
CA ASP A 25 6.93 -9.10 -1.24
C ASP A 25 7.93 -8.13 -1.88
N LYS A 26 7.98 -8.15 -3.21
CA LYS A 26 8.50 -7.05 -4.06
C LYS A 26 7.44 -5.97 -4.25
N LEU A 27 7.77 -4.80 -4.82
CA LEU A 27 6.81 -3.69 -4.99
C LEU A 27 5.47 -4.07 -5.65
N ALA A 28 5.52 -4.86 -6.74
CA ALA A 28 4.31 -5.35 -7.41
C ALA A 28 3.51 -6.33 -6.54
N GLU A 29 4.15 -6.92 -5.52
CA GLU A 29 3.58 -7.91 -4.62
C GLU A 29 3.07 -7.27 -3.30
N PHE A 30 3.50 -6.04 -2.96
CA PHE A 30 3.05 -5.30 -1.75
C PHE A 30 1.54 -5.13 -1.67
N GLY A 31 0.92 -4.95 -2.84
CA GLY A 31 -0.53 -4.87 -3.00
C GLY A 31 -1.16 -6.18 -3.48
N VAL A 32 -0.38 -7.26 -3.63
CA VAL A 32 -0.85 -8.56 -4.14
C VAL A 32 -0.87 -9.66 -3.07
N GLN A 33 -0.43 -9.37 -1.84
CA GLN A 33 -0.74 -10.19 -0.67
C GLN A 33 -1.86 -9.54 0.14
N SER A 34 -2.95 -10.28 0.33
CA SER A 34 -4.00 -9.89 1.27
C SER A 34 -3.43 -9.83 2.70
N GLY A 35 -3.75 -8.75 3.41
CA GLY A 35 -3.48 -8.61 4.84
C GLY A 35 -2.04 -8.25 5.26
N GLY A 36 -1.13 -7.97 4.32
CA GLY A 36 0.28 -7.65 4.61
C GLY A 36 0.60 -6.17 4.92
N PRO A 37 1.86 -5.73 4.68
CA PRO A 37 2.32 -4.35 4.86
C PRO A 37 1.42 -3.23 4.35
N ALA A 38 0.85 -3.38 3.14
CA ALA A 38 0.01 -2.36 2.56
C ALA A 38 -1.38 -2.29 3.23
N ALA A 39 -1.88 -3.42 3.75
CA ALA A 39 -3.09 -3.46 4.56
C ALA A 39 -2.87 -2.71 5.88
N ALA A 40 -1.74 -2.95 6.55
CA ALA A 40 -1.36 -2.19 7.73
C ALA A 40 -1.24 -0.70 7.44
N LEU A 41 -0.61 -0.32 6.32
CA LEU A 41 -0.52 1.09 5.92
C LEU A 41 -1.91 1.73 5.85
N LEU A 42 -2.87 1.09 5.16
CA LEU A 42 -4.22 1.64 5.06
C LEU A 42 -4.91 1.79 6.43
N LEU A 43 -4.79 0.79 7.30
CA LEU A 43 -5.31 0.85 8.68
C LEU A 43 -4.62 1.96 9.50
N LEU A 44 -3.30 2.09 9.35
CA LEU A 44 -2.49 3.09 10.05
C LEU A 44 -2.87 4.52 9.65
N LEU A 45 -3.19 4.72 8.37
CA LEU A 45 -3.66 5.98 7.80
C LEU A 45 -5.10 6.32 8.21
N GLY A 46 -5.95 5.31 8.45
CA GLY A 46 -7.39 5.49 8.64
C GLY A 46 -7.88 5.48 10.08
N SER A 47 -7.16 4.79 10.96
CA SER A 47 -7.64 4.52 12.32
C SER A 47 -6.59 4.71 13.41
N GLU A 48 -5.35 4.99 13.02
CA GLU A 48 -4.22 5.05 13.95
C GLU A 48 -3.33 6.27 13.65
N ARG A 49 -2.08 6.22 14.13
CA ARG A 49 -1.21 7.38 14.27
C ARG A 49 -0.66 7.94 12.96
N TRP A 50 -0.87 7.33 11.79
CA TRP A 50 -0.21 7.79 10.55
C TRP A 50 -1.10 8.68 9.67
N CYS A 51 -2.34 8.94 10.09
CA CYS A 51 -3.24 9.84 9.39
C CYS A 51 -2.64 11.25 9.25
N GLY A 52 -2.44 11.69 8.00
CA GLY A 52 -1.87 12.99 7.67
C GLY A 52 -0.35 13.06 7.77
N ASP A 53 0.36 11.94 7.95
CA ASP A 53 1.82 11.93 7.94
C ASP A 53 2.38 11.87 6.50
N ARG A 54 3.64 12.25 6.35
CA ARG A 54 4.38 12.13 5.09
C ARG A 54 4.81 10.69 4.85
N ILE A 55 4.28 10.05 3.81
CA ILE A 55 4.54 8.63 3.52
C ILE A 55 5.24 8.45 2.17
N ALA A 56 6.20 7.54 2.12
CA ALA A 56 6.81 7.08 0.88
C ALA A 56 6.99 5.56 0.90
N VAL A 57 7.00 4.94 -0.27
CA VAL A 57 7.48 3.57 -0.48
C VAL A 57 8.80 3.66 -1.22
N VAL A 58 9.86 3.09 -0.65
CA VAL A 58 11.21 3.24 -1.19
C VAL A 58 11.89 1.89 -1.35
N GLY A 59 12.47 1.66 -2.51
CA GLY A 59 13.18 0.43 -2.87
C GLY A 59 14.66 0.46 -2.49
N TYR A 60 15.31 -0.70 -2.58
CA TYR A 60 16.76 -0.87 -2.32
C TYR A 60 17.65 0.01 -3.19
N GLU A 61 17.15 0.43 -4.36
CA GLU A 61 17.84 1.34 -5.27
C GLU A 61 17.38 2.79 -5.14
N GLY A 62 16.81 3.19 -3.99
CA GLY A 62 16.47 4.59 -3.72
C GLY A 62 17.66 5.51 -3.99
N ARG A 63 17.42 6.61 -4.71
CA ARG A 63 18.44 7.58 -5.13
C ARG A 63 18.17 8.97 -4.56
N PRO A 64 19.21 9.82 -4.45
CA PRO A 64 19.00 11.24 -4.19
C PRO A 64 18.09 11.82 -5.28
N GLY A 65 16.97 12.43 -4.87
CA GLY A 65 15.99 13.05 -5.77
C GLY A 65 14.78 12.19 -6.11
N ASP A 66 14.66 10.98 -5.55
CA ASP A 66 13.42 10.20 -5.62
C ASP A 66 12.29 10.88 -4.83
N LEU A 67 12.65 11.70 -3.83
CA LEU A 67 11.76 12.61 -3.13
C LEU A 67 11.95 14.04 -3.61
N SER A 68 10.90 14.86 -3.47
CA SER A 68 10.97 16.26 -3.90
C SER A 68 11.93 17.05 -3.00
N PRO A 69 12.58 18.12 -3.51
CA PRO A 69 13.46 18.96 -2.72
C PRO A 69 12.81 19.51 -1.45
N GLU A 70 11.51 19.81 -1.49
CA GLU A 70 10.72 20.29 -0.36
C GLU A 70 10.62 19.22 0.73
N VAL A 71 10.31 17.98 0.36
CA VAL A 71 10.27 16.84 1.30
C VAL A 71 11.65 16.61 1.91
N VAL A 72 12.72 16.67 1.11
CA VAL A 72 14.09 16.53 1.64
C VAL A 72 14.44 17.65 2.61
N ALA A 73 14.08 18.89 2.30
CA ALA A 73 14.34 20.04 3.16
C ALA A 73 13.61 19.95 4.51
N GLU A 74 12.38 19.46 4.52
CA GLU A 74 11.58 19.32 5.74
C GLU A 74 12.00 18.12 6.60
N THR A 75 12.31 16.99 5.97
CA THR A 75 12.52 15.71 6.67
C THR A 75 14.00 15.39 6.91
N GLY A 76 14.89 15.98 6.10
CA GLY A 76 16.31 15.65 6.04
C GLY A 76 16.60 14.28 5.39
N LEU A 77 15.65 13.71 4.64
CA LEU A 77 15.71 12.35 4.10
C LEU A 77 15.59 12.40 2.56
N ASP A 78 16.54 11.83 1.82
CA ASP A 78 16.75 12.14 0.39
C ASP A 78 16.42 11.02 -0.62
N GLY A 79 15.91 9.88 -0.15
CA GLY A 79 15.72 8.69 -1.00
C GLY A 79 16.65 7.53 -0.64
N THR A 80 17.83 7.81 -0.10
CA THR A 80 18.88 6.81 0.16
C THR A 80 18.99 6.39 1.63
N CYS A 81 18.57 7.27 2.53
CA CYS A 81 18.68 7.14 3.99
C CYS A 81 17.85 6.01 4.61
N TYR A 82 17.00 5.32 3.83
CA TYR A 82 15.98 4.43 4.39
C TYR A 82 16.48 3.04 4.80
N TYR A 83 17.69 2.67 4.38
CA TYR A 83 18.39 1.48 4.86
C TYR A 83 19.35 1.77 6.00
N ASP A 84 19.54 3.06 6.34
CA ASP A 84 20.29 3.44 7.53
C ASP A 84 19.38 3.31 8.77
N THR A 85 19.37 2.09 9.32
CA THR A 85 18.64 1.73 10.54
C THR A 85 19.05 2.54 11.77
N ALA A 86 20.18 3.27 11.75
CA ALA A 86 20.53 4.18 12.84
C ALA A 86 19.66 5.45 12.86
N SER A 87 19.08 5.80 11.71
CA SER A 87 18.36 7.06 11.51
C SER A 87 16.83 6.94 11.60
N MET A 88 16.32 5.70 11.70
CA MET A 88 14.88 5.38 11.70
C MET A 88 14.52 4.24 12.65
N SER A 89 13.34 4.33 13.27
CA SER A 89 12.79 3.25 14.10
C SER A 89 12.06 2.20 13.26
N CYS A 90 12.22 0.92 13.57
CA CYS A 90 11.41 -0.16 12.99
C CYS A 90 9.94 -0.07 13.44
N ALA A 91 9.00 -0.17 12.50
CA ALA A 91 7.56 -0.19 12.73
C ALA A 91 6.94 -1.60 12.63
N GLY A 92 7.76 -2.66 12.62
CA GLY A 92 7.31 -4.03 12.44
C GLY A 92 6.33 -4.52 13.52
N GLU A 93 6.58 -4.20 14.79
CA GLU A 93 5.66 -4.55 15.89
C GLU A 93 4.33 -3.82 15.76
N LEU A 94 4.36 -2.50 15.54
CA LEU A 94 3.17 -1.71 15.27
C LEU A 94 2.35 -2.29 14.11
N THR A 95 3.03 -2.74 13.05
CA THR A 95 2.41 -3.33 11.87
C THR A 95 1.65 -4.61 12.21
N ARG A 96 2.32 -5.55 12.90
CA ARG A 96 1.73 -6.82 13.34
C ARG A 96 0.54 -6.57 14.26
N ASP A 97 0.73 -5.75 15.28
CA ASP A 97 -0.31 -5.38 16.24
C ASP A 97 -1.54 -4.77 15.55
N THR A 98 -1.33 -3.91 14.56
CA THR A 98 -2.42 -3.25 13.82
C THR A 98 -3.22 -4.30 13.03
N ILE A 99 -2.55 -5.13 12.24
CA ILE A 99 -3.25 -6.13 11.41
C ILE A 99 -4.05 -7.12 12.27
N GLU A 100 -3.45 -7.63 13.35
CA GLU A 100 -4.11 -8.59 14.24
C GLU A 100 -5.27 -7.96 15.03
N ARG A 101 -5.08 -6.74 15.57
CA ARG A 101 -6.13 -6.02 16.32
C ARG A 101 -7.37 -5.77 15.47
N HIS A 102 -7.18 -5.49 14.18
CA HIS A 102 -8.27 -5.23 13.24
C HIS A 102 -8.82 -6.52 12.60
N GLY A 103 -8.27 -7.69 12.92
CA GLY A 103 -8.75 -8.98 12.42
C GLY A 103 -8.64 -9.12 10.90
N VAL A 104 -7.64 -8.47 10.31
CA VAL A 104 -7.38 -8.49 8.86
C VAL A 104 -6.50 -9.69 8.48
N ALA A 105 -5.53 -10.01 9.32
CA ALA A 105 -4.67 -11.17 9.17
C ALA A 105 -4.15 -11.63 10.53
N ARG A 106 -3.64 -12.86 10.58
CA ARG A 106 -2.94 -13.41 11.75
C ARG A 106 -1.46 -13.53 11.46
N MET A 107 -0.65 -13.33 12.49
CA MET A 107 0.79 -13.54 12.40
C MET A 107 1.15 -14.88 13.00
N GLU A 108 1.56 -15.83 12.16
CA GLU A 108 2.10 -17.10 12.65
C GLU A 108 3.61 -17.00 12.85
N ALA A 109 4.11 -17.59 13.93
CA ALA A 109 5.53 -17.66 14.22
C ALA A 109 5.96 -19.10 14.50
N ARG A 110 6.73 -19.70 13.57
CA ARG A 110 7.74 -20.77 13.80
C ARG A 110 8.16 -21.46 12.50
N ASP A 111 9.44 -21.76 12.37
CA ASP A 111 9.93 -22.80 11.47
C ASP A 111 10.01 -24.19 12.17
N PHE A 112 10.42 -25.21 11.43
CA PHE A 112 10.58 -26.59 11.94
C PHE A 112 11.72 -26.73 12.96
N GLU A 113 12.65 -25.76 13.02
CA GLU A 113 13.75 -25.72 13.99
C GLU A 113 13.39 -24.91 15.25
N GLY A 114 12.15 -24.39 15.33
CA GLY A 114 11.68 -23.59 16.45
C GLY A 114 12.15 -22.13 16.43
N ARG A 115 12.74 -21.65 15.31
CA ARG A 115 13.11 -20.24 15.15
C ARG A 115 11.87 -19.41 14.87
N THR A 116 11.81 -18.23 15.47
CA THR A 116 10.73 -17.26 15.24
C THR A 116 10.86 -16.66 13.84
N HIS A 117 9.94 -17.04 12.96
CA HIS A 117 9.74 -16.39 11.67
C HIS A 117 8.28 -15.97 11.58
N TRP A 118 8.01 -14.68 11.39
CA TRP A 118 6.65 -14.20 11.21
C TRP A 118 6.18 -14.50 9.78
N ARG A 119 4.99 -15.05 9.64
CA ARG A 119 4.29 -15.18 8.37
C ARG A 119 2.90 -14.60 8.51
N CYS A 120 2.60 -13.63 7.66
CA CYS A 120 1.25 -13.08 7.57
C CYS A 120 0.33 -14.10 6.89
N GLN A 121 -0.79 -14.43 7.53
CA GLN A 121 -1.85 -15.23 6.96
C GLN A 121 -3.15 -14.42 6.95
N ALA A 122 -3.61 -14.05 5.76
CA ALA A 122 -4.90 -13.35 5.61
C ALA A 122 -6.03 -14.15 6.27
N ASP A 123 -6.86 -13.48 7.05
CA ASP A 123 -8.03 -14.12 7.65
C ASP A 123 -9.10 -14.35 6.57
N VAL A 124 -9.70 -15.55 6.58
CA VAL A 124 -10.73 -15.94 5.59
C VAL A 124 -12.02 -15.12 5.76
N VAL A 125 -12.26 -14.57 6.96
CA VAL A 125 -13.46 -13.79 7.28
C VAL A 125 -13.05 -12.53 8.04
N VAL A 126 -13.14 -11.39 7.37
CA VAL A 126 -12.84 -10.08 7.96
C VAL A 126 -14.13 -9.39 8.36
N ARG A 127 -14.18 -8.89 9.61
CA ARG A 127 -15.33 -8.14 10.11
C ARG A 127 -15.28 -6.70 9.58
N PRO A 128 -16.35 -6.19 8.93
CA PRO A 128 -16.40 -4.80 8.49
C PRO A 128 -16.19 -3.82 9.64
N ALA A 129 -15.52 -2.70 9.36
CA ALA A 129 -15.36 -1.60 10.30
C ALA A 129 -16.69 -0.86 10.54
N GLY A 130 -17.59 -0.88 9.55
CA GLY A 130 -18.80 -0.06 9.52
C GLY A 130 -18.53 1.41 9.17
N VAL A 131 -17.36 1.70 8.58
CA VAL A 131 -16.93 3.05 8.21
C VAL A 131 -16.39 3.05 6.79
N ASP A 132 -17.07 3.79 5.92
CA ASP A 132 -16.64 4.01 4.54
C ASP A 132 -15.54 5.08 4.49
N VAL A 133 -14.45 4.77 3.80
CA VAL A 133 -13.27 5.64 3.67
C VAL A 133 -12.89 5.92 2.23
N ALA A 134 -12.16 7.02 2.04
CA ALA A 134 -11.34 7.31 0.87
C ALA A 134 -9.89 7.55 1.32
N VAL A 135 -8.92 7.23 0.47
CA VAL A 135 -7.52 7.60 0.71
C VAL A 135 -7.26 8.93 0.02
N VAL A 136 -6.71 9.91 0.73
CA VAL A 136 -6.50 11.26 0.23
C VAL A 136 -5.03 11.66 0.33
N ASN A 137 -4.60 12.43 -0.66
CA ASN A 137 -3.38 13.21 -0.61
C ASN A 137 -3.74 14.64 -0.26
N LEU A 138 -3.31 15.09 0.92
CA LEU A 138 -3.65 16.40 1.47
C LEU A 138 -2.89 17.53 0.78
N ASP A 139 -1.65 17.27 0.32
CA ASP A 139 -0.81 18.26 -0.36
C ASP A 139 -1.32 18.55 -1.78
N ARG A 140 -1.77 17.50 -2.48
CA ARG A 140 -2.23 17.58 -3.87
C ARG A 140 -3.74 17.77 -4.02
N HIS A 141 -4.49 17.59 -2.93
CA HIS A 141 -5.95 17.61 -2.92
C HIS A 141 -6.56 16.58 -3.89
N GLU A 142 -5.97 15.38 -3.93
CA GLU A 142 -6.36 14.23 -4.75
C GLU A 142 -6.90 13.09 -3.87
N ALA A 143 -7.81 12.26 -4.39
CA ALA A 143 -8.43 11.16 -3.66
C ALA A 143 -8.46 9.85 -4.46
N LEU A 144 -8.44 8.75 -3.71
CA LEU A 144 -8.77 7.41 -4.15
C LEU A 144 -10.05 6.95 -3.48
N ASP A 145 -11.06 6.72 -4.29
CA ASP A 145 -12.24 5.95 -3.94
C ASP A 145 -11.95 4.44 -4.09
N PRO A 146 -11.96 3.65 -2.99
CA PRO A 146 -11.80 2.20 -3.04
C PRO A 146 -12.79 1.50 -3.96
N ALA A 147 -14.05 1.96 -4.01
CA ALA A 147 -15.08 1.36 -4.86
C ALA A 147 -14.71 1.44 -6.34
N GLN A 148 -14.11 2.56 -6.76
CA GLN A 148 -13.64 2.69 -8.13
C GLN A 148 -12.42 1.84 -8.42
N LEU A 149 -11.66 1.38 -7.43
CA LEU A 149 -10.59 0.42 -7.64
C LEU A 149 -11.08 -1.03 -7.56
N GLY A 150 -12.39 -1.25 -7.39
CA GLY A 150 -12.99 -2.58 -7.27
C GLY A 150 -12.88 -3.19 -5.87
N ASP A 151 -12.75 -2.36 -4.83
CA ASP A 151 -12.80 -2.77 -3.42
C ASP A 151 -14.08 -2.28 -2.73
N SER A 152 -14.30 -2.74 -1.49
CA SER A 152 -15.25 -2.10 -0.59
C SER A 152 -14.70 -0.74 -0.12
N ARG A 153 -15.59 0.23 0.15
CA ARG A 153 -15.21 1.46 0.87
C ARG A 153 -15.01 1.24 2.36
N ASP A 154 -15.50 0.13 2.91
CA ASP A 154 -15.30 -0.19 4.32
C ASP A 154 -13.81 -0.37 4.63
N LEU A 155 -13.30 0.33 5.64
CA LEU A 155 -11.88 0.38 5.97
C LEU A 155 -11.23 -1.01 6.14
N HIS A 156 -11.86 -1.93 6.90
CA HIS A 156 -11.27 -3.24 7.15
C HIS A 156 -11.32 -4.11 5.89
N LEU A 157 -12.42 -4.07 5.15
CA LEU A 157 -12.56 -4.84 3.92
C LEU A 157 -11.59 -4.33 2.84
N ALA A 158 -11.44 -3.02 2.67
CA ALA A 158 -10.48 -2.43 1.74
C ALA A 158 -9.04 -2.85 2.07
N ALA A 159 -8.66 -2.87 3.36
CA ALA A 159 -7.33 -3.27 3.79
C ALA A 159 -7.07 -4.77 3.57
N ALA A 160 -8.05 -5.63 3.88
CA ALA A 160 -7.89 -7.07 3.76
C ALA A 160 -7.83 -7.55 2.30
N TYR A 161 -8.66 -6.95 1.45
CA TYR A 161 -8.99 -7.50 0.14
C TYR A 161 -8.42 -6.71 -1.04
N GLY A 162 -7.78 -5.57 -0.78
CA GLY A 162 -6.96 -4.84 -1.75
C GLY A 162 -5.69 -5.60 -2.18
N GLY A 163 -5.48 -6.82 -1.69
CA GLY A 163 -4.31 -7.66 -1.97
C GLY A 163 -4.28 -8.33 -3.35
N TYR A 164 -4.98 -7.89 -4.39
CA TYR A 164 -4.87 -8.45 -5.76
C TYR A 164 -5.26 -7.37 -6.80
N GLY A 165 -4.68 -6.17 -6.66
CA GLY A 165 -5.17 -4.95 -7.32
C GLY A 165 -5.80 -3.98 -6.31
N GLY A 166 -6.83 -3.25 -6.67
CA GLY A 166 -7.55 -2.41 -5.70
C GLY A 166 -6.74 -1.27 -5.06
N THR A 167 -7.16 -0.91 -3.86
CA THR A 167 -6.80 0.28 -3.08
C THR A 167 -5.37 0.21 -2.57
N THR A 168 -4.97 -0.89 -1.93
CA THR A 168 -3.62 -1.03 -1.37
C THR A 168 -2.55 -1.15 -2.46
N THR A 169 -2.87 -1.77 -3.61
CA THR A 169 -1.99 -1.76 -4.78
C THR A 169 -1.84 -0.36 -5.37
N GLY A 170 -2.97 0.34 -5.58
CA GLY A 170 -2.97 1.70 -6.10
C GLY A 170 -2.20 2.66 -5.18
N LEU A 171 -2.46 2.60 -3.89
CA LEU A 171 -1.77 3.39 -2.89
C LEU A 171 -0.26 3.13 -2.90
N THR A 172 0.15 1.86 -2.95
CA THR A 172 1.57 1.51 -3.04
C THR A 172 2.23 2.10 -4.29
N ALA A 173 1.55 2.02 -5.44
CA ALA A 173 2.07 2.56 -6.70
C ALA A 173 2.19 4.11 -6.69
N LEU A 174 1.26 4.82 -6.05
CA LEU A 174 1.34 6.27 -5.90
C LEU A 174 2.48 6.69 -4.97
N LEU A 175 2.76 5.90 -3.93
CA LEU A 175 3.76 6.23 -2.90
C LEU A 175 5.18 5.78 -3.26
N ALA A 176 5.34 4.92 -4.27
CA ALA A 176 6.63 4.38 -4.67
C ALA A 176 7.53 5.45 -5.31
N ALA A 177 8.45 6.01 -4.52
CA ALA A 177 9.35 7.08 -4.96
C ALA A 177 10.25 6.63 -6.13
N SER A 178 10.74 5.39 -6.06
CA SER A 178 11.70 4.81 -7.01
C SER A 178 11.14 4.62 -8.43
N ILE A 179 9.81 4.59 -8.61
CA ILE A 179 9.17 4.39 -9.92
C ILE A 179 8.78 5.69 -10.61
N ARG A 180 8.99 6.85 -9.96
CA ARG A 180 8.76 8.16 -10.55
C ARG A 180 9.65 8.32 -11.79
N GLY A 181 9.03 8.57 -12.94
CA GLY A 181 9.73 8.76 -14.22
C GLY A 181 10.32 7.50 -14.84
N GLY A 182 10.02 6.32 -14.30
CA GLY A 182 10.47 5.03 -14.82
C GLY A 182 10.84 4.07 -13.70
N SER A 183 10.34 2.84 -13.77
CA SER A 183 10.52 1.83 -12.73
C SER A 183 12.01 1.50 -12.53
N ARG A 184 12.51 1.67 -11.30
CA ARG A 184 13.86 1.29 -10.85
C ARG A 184 13.76 0.46 -9.58
N GLY A 185 14.75 -0.40 -9.35
CA GLY A 185 14.84 -1.12 -8.07
C GLY A 185 13.95 -2.34 -7.91
N GLY A 186 13.68 -3.09 -8.99
CA GLY A 186 13.10 -4.44 -8.97
C GLY A 186 11.68 -4.57 -8.40
N GLY A 187 11.03 -5.68 -8.74
CA GLY A 187 9.57 -5.80 -8.68
C GLY A 187 9.05 -5.75 -10.10
N ASP A 188 8.21 -6.71 -10.48
CA ASP A 188 7.71 -6.88 -11.84
C ASP A 188 6.76 -5.74 -12.29
N PHE A 189 6.76 -4.62 -11.57
CA PHE A 189 6.03 -3.41 -11.90
C PHE A 189 6.66 -2.73 -13.11
N ARG A 190 5.93 -2.72 -14.23
CA ARG A 190 6.37 -2.10 -15.49
C ARG A 190 5.63 -0.80 -15.80
N GLY A 191 4.89 -0.29 -14.82
CA GLY A 191 4.12 0.94 -14.98
C GLY A 191 5.02 2.15 -15.14
N SER A 192 4.55 3.08 -15.98
CA SER A 192 5.10 4.42 -16.14
C SER A 192 3.94 5.38 -16.34
N GLY A 193 4.09 6.62 -15.88
CA GLY A 193 3.02 7.62 -15.98
C GLY A 193 3.13 8.67 -14.90
N ALA A 194 2.43 9.79 -15.09
CA ALA A 194 2.49 10.94 -14.19
C ALA A 194 1.98 10.66 -12.77
N LEU A 195 1.14 9.63 -12.59
CA LEU A 195 0.62 9.21 -11.29
C LEU A 195 1.58 8.29 -10.52
N MET A 196 2.47 7.57 -11.21
CA MET A 196 3.32 6.57 -10.55
C MET A 196 4.39 7.26 -9.71
N GLY A 197 4.40 6.98 -8.41
CA GLY A 197 5.25 7.67 -7.44
C GLY A 197 4.91 9.15 -7.24
N SER A 198 3.76 9.63 -7.70
CA SER A 198 3.42 11.06 -7.63
C SER A 198 3.09 11.54 -6.22
N TRP A 199 2.71 10.63 -5.31
CA TRP A 199 2.37 10.92 -3.91
C TRP A 199 3.52 10.64 -2.95
N ALA A 200 4.65 10.15 -3.46
CA ALA A 200 5.80 9.79 -2.63
C ALA A 200 6.33 11.00 -1.85
N GLY A 201 6.20 10.94 -0.52
CA GLY A 201 6.63 11.97 0.43
C GLY A 201 5.55 12.98 0.83
N ASP A 202 4.35 12.88 0.26
CA ASP A 202 3.25 13.79 0.55
C ASP A 202 2.50 13.38 1.83
N HIS A 203 1.69 14.29 2.37
CA HIS A 203 0.80 14.01 3.50
C HIS A 203 -0.41 13.17 3.07
N ILE A 204 -0.50 11.95 3.60
CA ILE A 204 -1.52 10.97 3.20
C ILE A 204 -2.44 10.67 4.38
N ALA A 205 -3.73 10.51 4.12
CA ALA A 205 -4.69 10.06 5.12
C ALA A 205 -5.71 9.10 4.51
N ALA A 206 -6.29 8.22 5.33
CA ALA A 206 -7.57 7.60 4.99
C ALA A 206 -8.65 8.27 5.85
N VAL A 207 -9.63 8.86 5.21
CA VAL A 207 -10.64 9.72 5.86
C VAL A 207 -12.04 9.18 5.56
N PRO A 208 -13.06 9.50 6.36
CA PRO A 208 -14.44 9.17 6.02
C PRO A 208 -14.76 9.64 4.59
N PHE A 209 -15.41 8.78 3.79
CA PHE A 209 -15.61 9.02 2.35
C PHE A 209 -16.24 10.40 2.04
N ARG A 210 -17.17 10.87 2.87
CA ARG A 210 -17.79 12.20 2.70
C ARG A 210 -16.78 13.36 2.79
N THR A 211 -15.70 13.19 3.55
CA THR A 211 -14.65 14.20 3.69
C THR A 211 -13.85 14.37 2.39
N SER A 212 -13.84 13.37 1.50
CA SER A 212 -13.12 13.46 0.22
C SER A 212 -13.92 14.13 -0.90
N GLU A 213 -15.17 14.55 -0.69
CA GLU A 213 -16.03 15.14 -1.75
C GLU A 213 -15.45 16.41 -2.39
N GLY A 214 -14.52 17.11 -1.72
CA GLY A 214 -13.80 18.26 -2.28
C GLY A 214 -12.52 17.91 -3.06
N PHE A 215 -12.07 16.65 -3.00
CA PHE A 215 -10.81 16.21 -3.58
C PHE A 215 -11.00 15.80 -5.04
N THR A 216 -9.94 15.90 -5.84
CA THR A 216 -9.95 15.40 -7.21
C THR A 216 -9.82 13.87 -7.19
N ASP A 217 -10.86 13.17 -7.60
CA ASP A 217 -10.83 11.70 -7.71
C ASP A 217 -9.95 11.26 -8.89
N ILE A 218 -8.86 10.54 -8.58
CA ILE A 218 -7.93 10.00 -9.56
C ILE A 218 -8.06 8.47 -9.73
N SER A 219 -9.02 7.82 -9.06
CA SER A 219 -9.14 6.36 -9.03
C SER A 219 -9.24 5.72 -10.42
N ALA A 220 -10.07 6.28 -11.32
CA ALA A 220 -10.22 5.72 -12.67
C ALA A 220 -8.93 5.85 -13.51
N GLN A 221 -8.19 6.95 -13.35
CA GLN A 221 -6.92 7.16 -14.03
C GLN A 221 -5.86 6.20 -13.50
N LEU A 222 -5.80 6.04 -12.17
CA LEU A 222 -4.90 5.10 -11.52
C LEU A 222 -5.21 3.66 -11.93
N ARG A 223 -6.48 3.27 -11.93
CA ARG A 223 -6.93 1.93 -12.37
C ARG A 223 -6.46 1.60 -13.78
N THR A 224 -6.66 2.54 -14.70
CA THR A 224 -6.17 2.42 -16.08
C THR A 224 -4.65 2.29 -16.13
N ALA A 225 -3.93 3.07 -15.33
CA ALA A 225 -2.46 3.02 -15.29
C ALA A 225 -1.94 1.69 -14.71
N LEU A 226 -2.61 1.13 -13.69
CA LEU A 226 -2.30 -0.19 -13.13
C LEU A 226 -2.55 -1.31 -14.14
N ALA A 227 -3.69 -1.27 -14.84
CA ALA A 227 -4.00 -2.24 -15.89
C ALA A 227 -2.95 -2.23 -17.02
N HIS A 228 -2.55 -1.05 -17.50
CA HIS A 228 -1.47 -0.92 -18.49
C HIS A 228 -0.12 -1.44 -17.97
N ALA A 229 0.14 -1.32 -16.67
CA ALA A 229 1.34 -1.87 -16.04
C ALA A 229 1.29 -3.41 -15.90
N GLY A 230 0.16 -4.04 -16.19
CA GLY A 230 -0.07 -5.47 -15.94
C GLY A 230 -0.16 -5.80 -14.45
N VAL A 231 -0.60 -4.85 -13.63
CA VAL A 231 -0.60 -4.94 -12.16
C VAL A 231 -2.02 -4.91 -11.64
N GLY A 232 -2.36 -5.90 -10.82
CA GLY A 232 -3.73 -6.16 -10.37
C GLY A 232 -4.52 -6.95 -11.41
N ASP A 233 -5.60 -7.60 -10.96
CA ASP A 233 -6.51 -8.36 -11.83
C ASP A 233 -7.51 -7.41 -12.50
N TYR A 234 -7.01 -6.49 -13.33
CA TYR A 234 -7.82 -5.56 -14.10
C TYR A 234 -7.91 -5.98 -15.56
N ALA A 235 -9.12 -5.95 -16.11
CA ALA A 235 -9.38 -6.23 -17.52
C ALA A 235 -10.31 -5.14 -18.09
N ALA A 236 -10.18 -4.88 -19.39
CA ALA A 236 -11.17 -4.08 -20.10
C ALA A 236 -12.43 -4.94 -20.31
N ASP A 237 -13.59 -4.36 -20.02
CA ASP A 237 -14.88 -4.95 -20.41
C ASP A 237 -15.19 -4.69 -21.90
N ASP A 238 -16.39 -5.08 -22.33
CA ASP A 238 -16.85 -4.96 -23.72
C ASP A 238 -16.96 -3.49 -24.20
N ASP A 239 -17.12 -2.53 -23.29
CA ASP A 239 -17.21 -1.10 -23.61
C ASP A 239 -15.85 -0.36 -23.50
N GLY A 240 -14.81 -1.08 -23.06
CA GLY A 240 -13.46 -0.57 -22.88
C GLY A 240 -13.20 -0.03 -21.48
N THR A 241 -14.19 -0.09 -20.58
CA THR A 241 -14.00 0.27 -19.17
C THR A 241 -13.12 -0.78 -18.49
N VAL A 242 -12.02 -0.32 -17.91
CA VAL A 242 -11.18 -1.18 -17.08
C VAL A 242 -11.92 -1.45 -15.77
N ILE A 243 -12.16 -2.72 -15.45
CA ILE A 243 -12.77 -3.18 -14.19
C ILE A 243 -11.88 -4.27 -13.56
N ARG A 244 -12.06 -4.53 -12.27
CA ARG A 244 -11.36 -5.64 -11.61
C ARG A 244 -12.10 -6.94 -11.93
N SER A 245 -11.43 -7.89 -12.59
CA SER A 245 -12.03 -9.11 -13.14
C SER A 245 -12.60 -10.04 -12.06
N ARG A 246 -11.99 -10.03 -10.87
CA ARG A 246 -12.40 -10.82 -9.71
C ARG A 246 -12.47 -9.93 -8.48
N PRO A 247 -13.68 -9.65 -7.96
CA PRO A 247 -13.79 -9.03 -6.68
C PRO A 247 -13.16 -9.94 -5.61
N PRO A 248 -12.37 -9.39 -4.69
CA PRO A 248 -11.56 -10.19 -3.79
C PRO A 248 -12.38 -11.02 -2.79
N TRP A 249 -13.67 -10.72 -2.60
CA TRP A 249 -14.59 -11.54 -1.80
C TRP A 249 -15.06 -12.82 -2.51
N GLU A 250 -14.92 -12.93 -3.83
CA GLU A 250 -15.32 -14.14 -4.58
C GLU A 250 -14.25 -15.24 -4.55
N VAL A 251 -13.01 -14.90 -4.18
CA VAL A 251 -11.89 -15.86 -4.08
C VAL A 251 -12.01 -16.77 -2.85
N ALA A 252 -12.80 -16.37 -1.84
CA ALA A 252 -12.99 -17.14 -0.61
C ALA A 252 -13.86 -18.41 -0.75
N GLY A 253 -14.24 -18.82 -1.97
CA GLY A 253 -15.17 -19.93 -2.23
C GLY A 253 -14.64 -21.12 -3.03
N GLN A 254 -13.40 -21.11 -3.55
CA GLN A 254 -12.88 -22.22 -4.37
C GLN A 254 -11.84 -23.04 -3.61
N GLY A 255 -12.32 -23.82 -2.64
CA GLY A 255 -11.52 -24.77 -1.87
C GLY A 255 -12.41 -25.75 -1.11
N GLY A 256 -13.41 -26.32 -1.79
CA GLY A 256 -14.36 -27.24 -1.17
C GLY A 256 -15.38 -27.79 -2.16
N ALA A 257 -14.92 -28.65 -3.07
CA ALA A 257 -15.72 -29.69 -3.72
C ALA A 257 -14.81 -30.88 -4.02
#